data_AF-A0A961TAC3-F1
#
_entry.id   AF-A0A961TAC3-F1
#
_cell.length_a   1.000
_cell.length_b   1.000
_cell.length_c   1.000
_cell.angle_alpha   90.00
_cell.angle_beta   90.00
_cell.angle_gamma   90.00
#
_symmetry.space_group_name_H-M   'P 1'
#
loop_
_entity.id
_entity.type
_entity.pdbx_description
1 polymer ?
#
loop_
_entity_poly.entity_id
_entity_poly.type
_entity_poly.pdbx_seq_one_letter_code
_entity_poly.pdbx_strand_id
1 'polypeptide(L)'
;MTTQAMNELKNYRASIDNLDAALIHILAERFRITKAVGELKARHELPPADPEREKRQVERLRALAQQADLDPDFAEKLLNFIIREVIRHHEQARN
;
A
#
# COMPACT_ATOMS: atom_id res chain seq x y z
N MET A 1 18.59 -24.80 25.69
CA MET A 1 18.73 -24.12 24.38
C MET A 1 17.38 -23.82 23.74
N THR A 2 16.39 -24.72 23.78
CA THR A 2 15.03 -24.48 23.25
C THR A 2 14.30 -23.28 23.87
N THR A 3 14.41 -23.07 25.18
CA THR A 3 13.73 -21.94 25.86
C THR A 3 14.24 -20.56 25.42
N GLN A 4 15.53 -20.43 25.15
CA GLN A 4 16.12 -19.17 24.70
C GLN A 4 15.67 -18.82 23.27
N ALA A 5 15.75 -19.79 22.35
CA ALA A 5 15.25 -19.61 20.98
C ALA A 5 13.75 -19.27 20.94
N MET A 6 12.93 -19.87 21.82
CA MET A 6 11.50 -19.56 21.93
C MET A 6 11.25 -18.13 22.44
N ASN A 7 12.05 -17.65 23.39
CA ASN A 7 11.95 -16.28 23.88
C ASN A 7 12.37 -15.25 22.81
N GLU A 8 13.44 -15.52 22.07
CA GLU A 8 13.85 -14.68 20.93
C GLU A 8 12.76 -14.64 19.85
N LEU A 9 12.20 -15.80 19.49
CA LEU A 9 11.09 -15.88 18.54
C LEU A 9 9.87 -15.08 19.00
N LYS A 10 9.53 -15.13 20.29
CA LYS A 10 8.44 -14.33 20.86
C LYS A 10 8.70 -12.82 20.70
N ASN A 11 9.93 -12.37 20.95
CA ASN A 11 10.30 -10.97 20.80
C ASN A 11 10.24 -10.51 19.35
N TYR A 12 10.73 -11.33 18.40
CA TYR A 12 10.62 -11.01 16.97
C TYR A 12 9.16 -10.89 16.52
N ARG A 13 8.29 -11.80 16.97
CA ARG A 13 6.85 -11.74 16.65
C ARG A 13 6.18 -10.49 17.20
N ALA A 14 6.50 -10.09 18.44
CA ALA A 14 5.98 -8.85 19.00
C ALA A 14 6.41 -7.61 18.17
N SER A 15 7.64 -7.60 17.65
CA SER A 15 8.08 -6.55 16.73
C SER A 15 7.33 -6.58 15.40
N ILE A 16 7.07 -7.77 14.84
CA ILE A 16 6.27 -7.93 13.62
C ILE A 16 4.84 -7.41 13.84
N ASP A 17 4.19 -7.79 14.93
CA ASP A 17 2.82 -7.36 15.25
C ASP A 17 2.73 -5.82 15.33
N ASN A 18 3.74 -5.16 15.88
CA ASN A 18 3.82 -3.70 15.93
C ASN A 18 3.98 -3.06 14.54
N LEU A 19 4.80 -3.68 13.67
CA LEU A 19 4.96 -3.22 12.28
C LEU A 19 3.67 -3.40 11.49
N ASP A 20 2.98 -4.52 11.67
CA ASP A 20 1.70 -4.79 11.02
C ASP A 20 0.63 -3.77 11.43
N ALA A 21 0.55 -3.41 12.71
CA ALA A 21 -0.32 -2.35 13.17
C ALA A 21 -0.01 -1.00 12.49
N ALA A 22 1.28 -0.63 12.41
CA ALA A 22 1.70 0.59 11.72
C ALA A 22 1.34 0.56 10.22
N LEU A 23 1.54 -0.57 9.54
CA LEU A 23 1.17 -0.75 8.14
C LEU A 23 -0.33 -0.55 7.92
N ILE A 24 -1.18 -1.10 8.78
CA ILE A 24 -2.64 -0.92 8.70
C ILE A 24 -3.03 0.55 8.87
N HIS A 25 -2.45 1.26 9.84
CA HIS A 25 -2.74 2.69 10.03
C HIS A 25 -2.29 3.54 8.84
N ILE A 26 -1.11 3.27 8.27
CA ILE A 26 -0.62 3.96 7.08
C ILE A 26 -1.54 3.70 5.88
N LEU A 27 -1.96 2.45 5.69
CA LEU A 27 -2.89 2.10 4.61
C LEU A 27 -4.24 2.78 4.80
N ALA A 28 -4.80 2.80 6.01
CA ALA A 28 -6.06 3.48 6.29
C ALA A 28 -6.01 4.96 5.91
N GLU A 29 -4.92 5.65 6.27
CA GLU A 29 -4.73 7.05 5.92
C GLU A 29 -4.54 7.26 4.40
N ARG A 30 -3.77 6.37 3.76
CA ARG A 30 -3.61 6.37 2.30
C ARG A 30 -4.96 6.21 1.60
N PHE A 31 -5.80 5.27 2.07
CA PHE A 31 -7.13 5.03 1.51
C PHE A 31 -8.08 6.23 1.72
N ARG A 32 -8.03 6.88 2.89
CA ARG A 32 -8.77 8.12 3.17
C ARG A 32 -8.44 9.21 2.14
N ILE A 33 -7.15 9.42 1.85
CA ILE A 33 -6.71 10.40 0.85
C ILE A 33 -7.17 9.99 -0.55
N THR A 34 -7.00 8.71 -0.93
CA THR A 34 -7.44 8.26 -2.26
C THR A 34 -8.95 8.32 -2.43
N LYS A 35 -9.75 8.19 -1.37
CA LYS A 35 -11.20 8.41 -1.43
C LYS A 35 -11.52 9.86 -1.79
N ALA A 36 -10.88 10.83 -1.11
CA ALA A 36 -11.03 12.24 -1.43
C ALA A 36 -10.59 12.57 -2.88
N VAL A 37 -9.53 11.91 -3.37
CA VAL A 37 -9.13 12.01 -4.79
C VAL A 37 -10.23 11.46 -5.71
N GLY A 38 -10.87 10.34 -5.36
CA GLY A 38 -11.98 9.76 -6.12
C GLY A 38 -13.19 10.69 -6.19
N GLU A 39 -13.58 11.26 -5.05
CA GLU A 39 -14.67 12.26 -4.96
C GLU A 39 -14.37 13.52 -5.79
N LEU A 40 -13.12 14.00 -5.74
CA LEU A 40 -12.67 15.12 -6.56
C LEU A 40 -12.75 14.78 -8.05
N LYS A 41 -12.23 13.60 -8.45
CA LYS A 41 -12.28 13.15 -9.84
C LYS A 41 -13.73 13.04 -10.33
N ALA A 42 -14.62 12.47 -9.53
CA ALA A 42 -16.04 12.35 -9.86
C ALA A 42 -16.70 13.72 -10.07
N ARG A 43 -16.46 14.68 -9.16
CA ARG A 43 -17.01 16.05 -9.26
C ARG A 43 -16.56 16.79 -10.53
N HIS A 44 -15.37 16.50 -11.02
CA HIS A 44 -14.78 17.15 -12.20
C HIS A 44 -14.78 16.26 -13.45
N GLU A 45 -15.57 15.19 -13.46
CA GLU A 45 -15.71 14.26 -14.58
C GLU A 45 -14.37 13.66 -15.07
N LEU A 46 -13.38 13.58 -14.18
CA LEU A 46 -12.08 13.00 -14.47
C LEU A 46 -12.14 11.47 -14.42
N PRO A 47 -11.31 10.77 -15.23
CA PRO A 47 -11.29 9.32 -15.23
C PRO A 47 -10.76 8.75 -13.90
N PRO A 48 -11.36 7.64 -13.41
CA PRO A 48 -10.93 7.00 -12.16
C PRO A 48 -9.50 6.44 -12.27
N ALA A 49 -9.16 5.81 -13.40
CA ALA A 49 -7.82 5.35 -13.72
C ALA A 49 -6.96 6.45 -14.38
N ASP A 50 -5.65 6.40 -14.16
CA ASP A 50 -4.66 7.26 -14.82
C ASP A 50 -3.40 6.42 -15.08
N PRO A 51 -3.31 5.77 -16.26
CA PRO A 51 -2.23 4.83 -16.56
C PRO A 51 -0.83 5.43 -16.44
N GLU A 52 -0.66 6.70 -16.82
CA GLU A 52 0.61 7.41 -16.73
C GLU A 52 0.98 7.69 -15.27
N ARG A 53 0.01 8.07 -14.44
CA ARG A 53 0.24 8.23 -13.00
C ARG A 53 0.59 6.90 -12.34
N GLU A 54 -0.10 5.82 -12.69
CA GLU A 54 0.11 4.47 -12.17
C GLU A 54 1.50 3.93 -12.52
N LYS A 55 1.94 4.07 -13.77
CA LYS A 55 3.29 3.72 -14.22
C LYS A 55 4.37 4.45 -13.40
N ARG A 56 4.22 5.77 -13.19
CA ARG A 56 5.14 6.54 -12.34
C ARG A 56 5.12 6.09 -10.87
N GLN A 57 4.00 5.59 -10.34
CA GLN A 57 3.96 5.03 -8.99
C GLN A 57 4.77 3.74 -8.90
N VAL A 58 4.62 2.86 -9.89
CA VAL A 58 5.36 1.59 -9.96
C VAL A 58 6.85 1.84 -10.03
N GLU A 59 7.30 2.68 -10.97
CA GLU A 59 8.72 3.03 -11.13
C GLU A 59 9.32 3.59 -9.82
N ARG A 60 8.61 4.53 -9.17
CA ARG A 60 9.07 5.12 -7.91
C ARG A 60 9.13 4.08 -6.78
N LEU A 61 8.13 3.20 -6.67
CA LEU A 61 8.10 2.21 -5.59
C LEU A 61 9.12 1.10 -5.79
N ARG A 62 9.39 0.68 -7.03
CA ARG A 62 10.49 -0.25 -7.32
C ARG A 62 11.83 0.32 -6.86
N ALA A 63 12.10 1.60 -7.13
CA ALA A 63 13.31 2.26 -6.68
C ALA A 63 13.41 2.35 -5.14
N LEU A 64 12.30 2.67 -4.46
CA LEU A 64 12.26 2.68 -2.99
C LEU A 64 12.47 1.28 -2.39
N ALA A 65 11.91 0.25 -3.02
CA ALA A 65 12.10 -1.14 -2.59
C ALA A 65 13.58 -1.55 -2.67
N GLN A 66 14.26 -1.23 -3.78
CA GLN A 66 15.70 -1.46 -3.92
C GLN A 66 16.51 -0.76 -2.84
N GLN A 67 16.18 0.50 -2.51
CA GLN A 67 16.87 1.27 -1.45
C GLN A 67 16.65 0.69 -0.06
N ALA A 68 15.52 0.02 0.16
CA ALA A 68 15.14 -0.58 1.43
C ALA A 68 15.51 -2.07 1.55
N ASP A 69 16.28 -2.62 0.60
CA ASP A 69 16.61 -4.05 0.49
C ASP A 69 15.37 -4.96 0.45
N LEU A 70 14.31 -4.48 -0.20
CA LEU A 70 13.07 -5.20 -0.46
C LEU A 70 13.00 -5.60 -1.94
N ASP A 71 12.54 -6.82 -2.21
CA ASP A 71 12.31 -7.29 -3.59
C ASP A 71 11.38 -6.32 -4.36
N PRO A 72 11.87 -5.68 -5.44
CA PRO A 72 11.07 -4.73 -6.22
C PRO A 72 9.85 -5.37 -6.87
N ASP A 73 9.92 -6.66 -7.22
CA ASP A 73 8.80 -7.37 -7.84
C ASP A 73 7.70 -7.65 -6.82
N PHE A 74 8.07 -7.95 -5.57
CA PHE A 74 7.12 -8.01 -4.46
C PHE A 74 6.46 -6.64 -4.20
N ALA A 75 7.25 -5.57 -4.13
CA ALA A 75 6.74 -4.21 -3.90
C ALA A 75 5.76 -3.77 -5.00
N GLU A 76 6.06 -4.08 -6.26
CA GLU A 76 5.16 -3.82 -7.39
C GLU A 76 3.86 -4.62 -7.27
N LYS A 77 3.90 -5.91 -6.96
CA LYS A 77 2.70 -6.73 -6.76
C LYS A 77 1.79 -6.16 -5.67
N LEU A 78 2.38 -5.74 -4.55
CA LEU A 78 1.64 -5.10 -3.45
C LEU A 78 1.02 -3.78 -3.90
N LEU A 79 1.77 -2.92 -4.60
CA LEU A 79 1.26 -1.66 -5.11
C LEU A 79 0.11 -1.88 -6.11
N ASN A 80 0.25 -2.82 -7.04
CA ASN A 80 -0.77 -3.14 -8.03
C ASN A 80 -2.05 -3.67 -7.37
N PHE A 81 -1.94 -4.42 -6.27
CA PHE A 81 -3.09 -4.78 -5.45
C PHE A 81 -3.78 -3.54 -4.87
N ILE A 82 -3.03 -2.63 -4.25
CA ILE A 82 -3.58 -1.41 -3.65
C ILE A 82 -4.21 -0.49 -4.70
N ILE A 83 -3.58 -0.31 -5.88
CA ILE A 83 -4.09 0.54 -6.96
C ILE A 83 -5.42 0.02 -7.48
N ARG A 84 -5.55 -1.30 -7.70
CA ARG A 84 -6.82 -1.90 -8.13
C ARG A 84 -7.96 -1.60 -7.17
N GLU A 85 -7.70 -1.69 -5.87
CA GLU A 85 -8.70 -1.39 -4.85
C GLU A 85 -9.07 0.10 -4.81
N VAL A 86 -8.09 1.00 -5.03
CA VAL A 86 -8.35 2.44 -5.16
C VAL A 86 -9.23 2.75 -6.37
N ILE A 87 -8.93 2.18 -7.53
CA ILE A 87 -9.71 2.40 -8.77
C ILE A 87 -11.16 1.92 -8.56
N ARG A 88 -11.34 0.74 -7.96
CA ARG A 88 -12.67 0.21 -7.61
C ARG A 88 -13.47 1.21 -6.75
N HIS A 89 -12.83 1.84 -5.76
CA HIS A 89 -13.49 2.89 -4.96
C HIS A 89 -13.81 4.16 -5.76
N HIS A 90 -12.95 4.55 -6.70
CA HIS A 90 -13.20 5.72 -7.56
C HIS A 90 -14.39 5.48 -8.49
N GLU A 91 -14.51 4.28 -9.04
CA GLU A 91 -15.66 3.88 -9.85
C GLU A 91 -16.96 3.93 -9.03
N GLN A 92 -16.93 3.47 -7.79
CA GLN A 92 -18.09 3.53 -6.89
C GLN A 92 -18.49 4.96 -6.54
N ALA A 93 -17.54 5.90 -6.41
CA ALA A 93 -17.82 7.29 -6.09
C ALA A 93 -18.46 8.08 -7.25
N ARG A 94 -18.51 7.52 -8.46
CA ARG A 94 -19.18 8.11 -9.62
C ARG A 94 -20.67 7.75 -9.74
N ASN A 95 -21.11 6.73 -9.00
CA ASN A 95 -22.50 6.26 -8.95
C ASN A 95 -23.22 6.84 -7.73
#